data_AF-A0A1H3K5D0-F1
#
_entry.id   AF-A0A1H3K5D0-F1
#
_cell.length_a   1.000
_cell.length_b   1.000
_cell.length_c   1.000
_cell.angle_alpha   90.00
_cell.angle_beta   90.00
_cell.angle_gamma   90.00
#
_symmetry.space_group_name_H-M   'P 1'
#
loop_
_entity.id
_entity.type
_entity.pdbx_description
1 polymer ?
#
loop_
_entity_poly.entity_id
_entity_poly.type
_entity_poly.pdbx_seq_one_letter_code
_entity_poly.pdbx_strand_id
1 'polypeptide(L)'
;DTLSNDEKEQVALILQSSKALQKAYYFKLKFGYIFHAKSRQEAESLLSRWIAEVQLDGMKEFSSCCQTFTRWSREILNYFDHPYTNGYTEGVNNKIKVLKRNAYGVSNFKRFRNRILYMMKA
;
A
#
# COMPACT_ATOMS: atom_id res chain seq x y z
N ASP A 1 -12.81 5.88 6.57
CA ASP A 1 -13.60 6.43 7.69
C ASP A 1 -14.42 7.66 7.35
N THR A 2 -14.59 8.01 6.07
CA THR A 2 -15.27 9.24 5.64
C THR A 2 -16.43 8.95 4.67
N LEU A 3 -17.18 7.88 4.89
CA LEU A 3 -18.39 7.58 4.11
C LEU A 3 -19.60 8.31 4.70
N SER A 4 -20.45 8.87 3.86
CA SER A 4 -21.78 9.37 4.24
C SER A 4 -22.67 8.20 4.72
N ASN A 5 -23.82 8.52 5.31
CA ASN A 5 -24.75 7.47 5.75
C ASN A 5 -25.29 6.68 4.55
N ASP A 6 -25.64 7.36 3.45
CA ASP A 6 -26.13 6.72 2.23
C ASP A 6 -25.07 5.81 1.60
N GLU A 7 -23.80 6.25 1.58
CA GLU A 7 -22.69 5.44 1.07
C GLU A 7 -22.43 4.20 1.94
N LYS A 8 -22.58 4.32 3.27
CA LYS A 8 -22.48 3.17 4.18
C LYS A 8 -23.57 2.14 3.91
N GLU A 9 -24.81 2.58 3.66
CA GLU A 9 -25.91 1.68 3.29
C GLU A 9 -25.63 0.98 1.97
N GLN A 10 -25.17 1.71 0.95
CA GLN A 10 -24.78 1.12 -0.33
C GLN A 10 -23.68 0.06 -0.17
N VAL A 11 -22.64 0.35 0.61
CA VAL A 11 -21.58 -0.62 0.91
C VAL A 11 -22.17 -1.83 1.63
N ALA A 12 -23.04 -1.64 2.62
CA ALA A 12 -23.67 -2.75 3.34
C ALA A 12 -24.47 -3.67 2.39
N LEU A 13 -25.26 -3.10 1.48
CA LEU A 13 -26.01 -3.85 0.46
C LEU A 13 -25.08 -4.66 -0.45
N ILE A 14 -23.99 -4.04 -0.94
CA ILE A 14 -23.01 -4.73 -1.78
C ILE A 14 -22.35 -5.89 -1.01
N LEU A 15 -21.97 -5.68 0.24
CA LEU A 15 -21.32 -6.72 1.05
C LEU A 15 -22.28 -7.87 1.41
N GLN A 16 -23.59 -7.61 1.52
CA GLN A 16 -24.58 -8.67 1.72
C GLN A 16 -24.70 -9.61 0.50
N SER A 17 -24.40 -9.11 -0.71
CA SER A 17 -24.51 -9.92 -1.93
C SER A 17 -23.49 -11.05 -2.03
N SER A 18 -22.35 -10.96 -1.33
CA SER A 18 -21.27 -11.95 -1.42
C SER A 18 -20.49 -12.09 -0.12
N LYS A 19 -20.54 -13.29 0.48
CA LYS A 19 -19.76 -13.66 1.67
C LYS A 19 -18.25 -13.51 1.43
N ALA A 20 -17.76 -13.84 0.24
CA ALA A 20 -16.35 -13.71 -0.10
C ALA A 20 -15.93 -12.23 -0.12
N LEU A 21 -16.75 -11.36 -0.71
CA LEU A 21 -16.50 -9.92 -0.74
C LEU A 21 -16.54 -9.31 0.66
N GLN A 22 -17.51 -9.72 1.49
CA GLN A 22 -17.61 -9.29 2.88
C GLN A 22 -16.35 -9.62 3.67
N LYS A 23 -15.82 -10.84 3.53
CA LYS A 23 -14.57 -11.26 4.17
C LYS A 23 -13.36 -10.48 3.64
N ALA A 24 -13.25 -10.30 2.32
CA ALA A 24 -12.17 -9.53 1.73
C ALA A 24 -12.17 -8.08 2.24
N TYR A 25 -13.35 -7.47 2.34
CA TYR A 25 -13.53 -6.13 2.91
C TYR A 25 -13.11 -6.08 4.38
N TYR A 26 -13.52 -7.08 5.18
CA TYR A 26 -13.08 -7.21 6.57
C TYR A 26 -11.56 -7.27 6.69
N PHE A 27 -10.89 -8.14 5.93
CA PHE A 27 -9.42 -8.25 5.96
C PHE A 27 -8.73 -6.96 5.55
N LYS A 28 -9.25 -6.26 4.54
CA LYS A 28 -8.73 -4.96 4.11
C LYS A 28 -8.83 -3.91 5.23
N LEU A 29 -9.97 -3.82 5.91
CA LEU A 29 -10.14 -2.88 7.01
C LEU A 29 -9.23 -3.23 8.17
N LYS A 30 -9.17 -4.51 8.55
CA LYS A 30 -8.33 -4.99 9.65
C LYS A 30 -6.85 -4.74 9.41
N PHE A 31 -6.40 -4.90 8.17
CA PHE A 31 -5.03 -4.57 7.76
C PHE A 31 -4.69 -3.09 8.04
N GLY A 32 -5.66 -2.18 7.85
CA GLY A 32 -5.48 -0.75 8.13
C GLY A 32 -5.07 -0.45 9.58
N TYR A 33 -5.53 -1.24 10.55
CA TYR A 33 -5.18 -1.04 11.96
C TYR A 33 -3.69 -1.20 12.26
N ILE A 34 -2.94 -1.93 11.43
CA ILE A 34 -1.50 -2.10 11.60
C ILE A 34 -0.79 -0.74 11.57
N PHE A 35 -1.21 0.17 10.69
CA PHE A 35 -0.62 1.52 10.57
C PHE A 35 -1.00 2.48 11.69
N HIS A 36 -1.96 2.10 12.54
CA HIS A 36 -2.35 2.85 13.73
C HIS A 36 -1.65 2.33 15.01
N ALA A 37 -0.79 1.32 14.90
CA ALA A 37 0.00 0.82 16.02
C ALA A 37 0.92 1.92 16.57
N LYS A 38 1.09 1.95 17.89
CA LYS A 38 1.89 2.95 18.61
C LYS A 38 3.36 2.55 18.76
N SER A 39 3.67 1.30 18.44
CA SER A 39 5.02 0.75 18.53
C SER A 39 5.25 -0.33 17.47
N ARG A 40 6.53 -0.57 17.14
CA ARG A 40 6.94 -1.68 16.28
C ARG A 40 6.45 -3.03 16.79
N GLN A 41 6.53 -3.28 18.10
CA GLN A 41 6.11 -4.54 18.69
C GLN A 41 4.59 -4.78 18.55
N GLU A 42 3.80 -3.73 18.73
CA GLU A 42 2.35 -3.78 18.49
C GLU A 42 2.04 -4.02 17.01
N ALA A 43 2.72 -3.32 16.11
CA ALA A 43 2.57 -3.50 14.66
C ALA A 43 2.93 -4.92 14.21
N GLU A 44 4.00 -5.50 14.74
CA GLU A 44 4.45 -6.86 14.46
C GLU A 44 3.41 -7.90 14.92
N SER A 45 2.85 -7.70 16.11
CA SER A 45 1.76 -8.54 16.64
C SER A 45 0.51 -8.46 15.75
N LEU A 46 0.11 -7.25 15.36
CA LEU A 46 -1.06 -7.02 14.50
C LEU A 46 -0.86 -7.60 13.10
N LEU A 47 0.31 -7.41 12.50
CA LEU A 47 0.66 -7.94 11.19
C LEU A 47 0.67 -9.47 11.19
N SER A 48 1.33 -10.08 12.18
CA SER A 48 1.39 -11.54 12.30
C SER A 48 0.01 -12.15 12.50
N ARG A 49 -0.82 -11.53 13.35
CA ARG A 49 -2.21 -11.96 13.55
C ARG A 49 -3.04 -11.85 12.28
N TRP A 50 -2.92 -10.73 11.56
CA TRP A 50 -3.64 -10.54 10.29
C TRP A 50 -3.24 -11.58 9.25
N ILE A 51 -1.93 -11.87 9.09
CA ILE A 51 -1.46 -12.90 8.16
C ILE A 51 -2.02 -14.27 8.55
N ALA A 52 -1.98 -14.63 9.83
CA ALA A 52 -2.48 -15.91 10.31
C ALA A 52 -3.99 -16.08 10.04
N GLU A 53 -4.80 -15.05 10.33
CA GLU A 53 -6.24 -15.10 10.08
C GLU A 53 -6.59 -15.24 8.59
N VAL A 54 -5.91 -14.50 7.72
CA VAL A 54 -6.12 -14.58 6.27
C VAL A 54 -5.73 -15.97 5.75
N GLN A 55 -4.63 -16.54 6.25
CA GLN A 55 -4.20 -17.89 5.89
C GLN A 55 -5.19 -18.96 6.37
N LEU A 56 -5.72 -18.82 7.59
CA LEU A 56 -6.73 -19.73 8.13
C LEU A 56 -8.04 -19.68 7.34
N ASP A 57 -8.45 -18.50 6.85
CA ASP A 57 -9.63 -18.36 6.00
C ASP A 57 -9.45 -19.02 4.62
N GLY A 58 -8.20 -19.12 4.15
CA GLY A 58 -7.86 -19.78 2.89
C GLY A 58 -8.15 -18.96 1.63
N MET A 59 -8.35 -17.65 1.77
CA MET A 59 -8.64 -16.74 0.65
C MET A 59 -7.42 -16.55 -0.25
N LYS A 60 -7.44 -17.21 -1.42
CA LYS A 60 -6.28 -17.25 -2.34
C LYS A 60 -5.89 -15.89 -2.89
N GLU A 61 -6.86 -14.98 -3.00
CA GLU A 61 -6.72 -13.61 -3.47
C GLU A 61 -5.73 -12.81 -2.61
N PHE A 62 -5.57 -13.15 -1.33
CA PHE A 62 -4.61 -12.53 -0.43
C PHE A 62 -3.28 -13.28 -0.31
N SER A 63 -3.13 -14.45 -0.93
CA SER A 63 -1.93 -15.29 -0.75
C SER A 63 -0.63 -14.56 -1.11
N SER A 64 -0.59 -13.91 -2.27
CA SER A 64 0.58 -13.12 -2.70
C SER A 64 0.84 -11.93 -1.78
N CYS A 65 -0.22 -11.31 -1.26
CA CYS A 65 -0.15 -10.21 -0.32
C CYS A 65 0.50 -10.66 0.99
N CYS A 66 -0.03 -11.73 1.61
CA CYS A 66 0.53 -12.31 2.83
C CYS A 66 2.00 -12.72 2.65
N GLN A 67 2.34 -13.40 1.56
CA GLN A 67 3.74 -13.77 1.27
C GLN A 67 4.66 -12.55 1.19
N THR A 68 4.21 -11.47 0.56
CA THR A 68 4.96 -10.23 0.45
C THR A 68 5.17 -9.60 1.82
N PHE A 69 4.11 -9.48 2.63
CA PHE A 69 4.18 -8.93 3.97
C PHE A 69 5.02 -9.79 4.93
N THR A 70 4.99 -11.11 4.81
CA THR A 70 5.89 -12.00 5.55
C THR A 70 7.35 -11.78 5.14
N ARG A 71 7.63 -11.74 3.83
CA ARG A 71 9.00 -11.61 3.31
C ARG A 71 9.65 -10.28 3.66
N TRP A 72 8.88 -9.20 3.63
CA TRP A 72 9.35 -7.83 3.85
C TRP A 72 8.96 -7.29 5.23
N SER A 73 8.58 -8.16 6.16
CA SER A 73 8.06 -7.76 7.47
C SER A 73 9.04 -6.86 8.21
N ARG A 74 10.34 -7.16 8.15
CA ARG A 74 11.39 -6.36 8.80
C ARG A 74 11.42 -4.93 8.27
N GLU A 75 11.45 -4.75 6.96
CA GLU A 75 11.53 -3.44 6.30
C GLU A 75 10.26 -2.63 6.53
N ILE A 76 9.10 -3.30 6.49
CA ILE A 76 7.79 -2.68 6.75
C ILE A 76 7.70 -2.23 8.20
N LEU A 77 8.15 -3.05 9.15
CA LEU A 77 8.12 -2.73 10.58
C LEU A 77 9.13 -1.64 10.96
N ASN A 78 10.22 -1.47 10.22
CA ASN A 78 11.16 -0.36 10.44
C ASN A 78 10.49 1.02 10.30
N TYR A 79 9.37 1.15 9.59
CA TYR A 79 8.60 2.40 9.53
C TYR A 79 8.19 2.91 10.92
N PHE A 80 7.90 1.99 11.86
CA PHE A 80 7.46 2.36 13.20
C PHE A 80 8.60 2.86 14.09
N ASP A 81 9.85 2.51 13.78
CA ASP A 81 11.04 3.06 14.45
C ASP A 81 11.53 4.33 13.76
N HIS A 82 11.34 4.42 12.44
CA HIS A 82 11.81 5.50 11.59
C HIS A 82 10.68 5.91 10.63
N PRO A 83 9.88 6.93 10.98
CA PRO A 83 8.71 7.34 10.19
C PRO A 83 9.13 8.19 8.99
N TYR A 84 10.06 7.68 8.18
CA TYR A 84 10.43 8.28 6.92
C TYR A 84 9.24 8.21 5.95
N THR A 85 8.89 9.36 5.39
CA THR A 85 7.81 9.44 4.42
C THR A 85 8.35 9.18 3.03
N ASN A 86 7.55 8.53 2.18
CA ASN A 86 7.88 8.37 0.77
C ASN A 86 7.69 9.66 -0.04
N GLY A 87 7.30 10.77 0.59
CA GLY A 87 6.90 12.01 -0.09
C GLY A 87 7.99 12.59 -1.00
N TYR A 88 9.26 12.55 -0.57
CA TYR A 88 10.37 12.98 -1.43
C TYR A 88 10.50 12.10 -2.67
N THR A 89 10.53 10.78 -2.48
CA THR A 89 10.62 9.78 -3.56
C THR A 89 9.44 9.87 -4.52
N GLU A 90 8.24 10.08 -4.01
CA GLU A 90 7.02 10.33 -4.79
C GLU A 90 7.12 11.61 -5.60
N GLY A 91 7.60 12.70 -5.00
CA GLY A 91 7.84 13.97 -5.68
C GLY A 91 8.85 13.83 -6.83
N VAL A 92 9.96 13.13 -6.60
CA VAL A 92 10.95 12.78 -7.62
C VAL A 92 10.31 11.96 -8.74
N ASN A 93 9.56 10.91 -8.41
CA ASN A 93 8.86 10.08 -9.38
C ASN A 93 7.84 10.88 -10.21
N ASN A 94 7.14 11.84 -9.60
CA ASN A 94 6.20 12.70 -10.30
C ASN A 94 6.92 13.64 -11.29
N LYS A 95 8.03 14.28 -10.88
CA LYS A 95 8.87 15.09 -11.79
C LYS A 95 9.34 14.28 -13.00
N ILE A 96 9.77 13.04 -12.78
CA ILE A 96 10.19 12.12 -13.86
C ILE A 96 9.02 11.78 -14.79
N LYS A 97 7.84 11.48 -14.24
CA LYS A 97 6.62 11.21 -15.02
C LYS A 97 6.20 12.41 -15.86
N VAL A 98 6.26 13.63 -15.31
CA VAL A 98 5.98 14.88 -16.04
C VAL A 98 6.97 15.06 -17.19
N LEU A 99 8.27 14.88 -16.96
CA LEU A 99 9.28 14.95 -18.02
C LEU A 99 8.98 13.96 -19.16
N LYS A 100 8.68 12.69 -18.81
CA LYS A 100 8.36 11.65 -19.80
C LYS A 100 7.14 12.05 -20.65
N ARG A 101 6.11 12.64 -20.03
CA ARG A 101 4.90 13.11 -20.72
C ARG A 101 5.20 14.25 -21.69
N ASN A 102 5.98 15.24 -21.24
CA ASN A 102 6.35 16.40 -22.06
C ASN A 102 7.27 16.04 -23.24
N ALA A 103 8.04 14.95 -23.12
CA ALA A 103 8.91 14.46 -24.19
C ALA A 103 8.20 13.59 -25.24
N TYR A 104 6.91 13.26 -25.05
CA TYR A 104 6.15 12.32 -25.89
C TYR A 104 6.83 10.94 -26.07
N GLY A 105 7.47 10.47 -24.99
CA GLY A 105 8.28 9.26 -25.01
C GLY A 105 9.78 9.56 -25.07
N VAL A 106 10.58 8.55 -24.73
CA VAL A 106 12.04 8.66 -24.69
C VAL A 106 12.62 7.41 -25.30
N SER A 107 13.21 7.56 -26.48
CA SER A 107 13.86 6.47 -27.23
C SER A 107 15.27 6.15 -26.71
N ASN A 108 15.91 7.10 -26.02
CA ASN A 108 17.27 6.96 -25.51
C ASN A 108 17.31 7.12 -23.98
N PHE A 109 17.47 5.99 -23.28
CA PHE A 109 17.53 5.98 -21.82
C PHE A 109 18.70 6.81 -21.25
N LYS A 110 19.86 6.81 -21.92
CA LYS A 110 21.03 7.59 -21.47
C LYS A 110 20.73 9.09 -21.45
N ARG A 111 20.07 9.61 -22.50
CA ARG A 111 19.63 11.01 -22.56
C ARG A 111 18.57 11.31 -21.51
N PHE A 112 17.62 10.40 -21.30
CA PHE A 112 16.59 10.55 -20.28
C PHE A 112 17.18 10.61 -18.87
N ARG A 113 18.09 9.68 -18.53
CA ARG A 113 18.82 9.67 -17.26
C ARG A 113 19.59 10.96 -17.02
N ASN A 114 20.33 11.44 -18.03
CA ASN A 114 21.08 12.70 -17.91
C ASN A 114 20.15 13.88 -17.63
N ARG A 115 18.98 13.93 -18.28
CA ARG A 115 17.99 14.98 -18.04
C ARG A 115 17.38 14.89 -16.64
N ILE A 116 17.08 13.68 -16.14
CA ILE A 116 16.62 13.46 -14.76
C ILE A 116 17.66 13.99 -13.78
N LEU A 117 18.91 13.55 -13.89
CA LEU A 117 19.98 13.98 -12.99
C LEU A 117 20.22 15.49 -13.02
N TYR A 118 20.12 16.11 -14.20
CA TYR A 118 20.23 17.57 -14.33
C TYR A 118 19.11 18.31 -13.57
N MET A 119 17.85 17.87 -13.72
CA MET A 119 16.70 18.51 -13.05
C MET A 119 16.65 18.28 -11.54
N MET A 120 17.37 17.29 -11.01
CA MET A 120 17.41 16.99 -9.57
C MET A 120 18.57 17.69 -8.85
N LYS A 121 19.55 18.25 -9.59
CA LYS A 121 20.67 19.01 -9.03
C LYS A 121 20.37 20.50 -8.82
N ALA A 122 19.29 21.00 -9.41
CA ALA A 122 18.79 22.37 -9.27
C ALA A 122 17.64 22.40 -8.26
#